data_AF-A0A543KEM6-F1
#
_entry.id   AF-A0A543KEM6-F1
#
_cell.length_a   1.000
_cell.length_b   1.000
_cell.length_c   1.000
_cell.angle_alpha   90.00
_cell.angle_beta   90.00
_cell.angle_gamma   90.00
#
_symmetry.space_group_name_H-M   'P 1'
#
loop_
_entity.id
_entity.type
_entity.pdbx_description
1 polymer ?
#
loop_
_entity_poly.entity_id
_entity_poly.type
_entity_poly.pdbx_seq_one_letter_code
_entity_poly.pdbx_strand_id
1 'polypeptide(L)'
;MHVRDMRERPVDIYALRVLLAFAITGLALVGVGMARTEALPKPYRIPPPPKFELSLSADEQAFVFSGQVDFGLTEALRGLVAAHPQIKHMILDSAGGYIAEARGVVTVLRAHEISTHVDGHCASACALIFAGGTARSIAPEGRIGLHGYALLREQHFGMIDPEVEMQRDLAIYRAQSIDEQFVLRLATLPQVPMWYPDHAELRAAGMVTIP
;
A
#
# COMPACT_ATOMS: atom_id res chain seq x y z
N MET A 1 -18.72 11.53 76.53
CA MET A 1 -18.19 10.26 75.97
C MET A 1 -19.38 9.37 75.67
N HIS A 2 -19.84 9.32 74.42
CA HIS A 2 -20.97 8.48 74.01
C HIS A 2 -20.54 7.77 72.73
N VAL A 3 -20.16 6.50 72.87
CA VAL A 3 -19.79 5.63 71.76
C VAL A 3 -21.07 5.28 71.02
N ARG A 4 -21.23 5.81 69.80
CA ARG A 4 -22.28 5.38 68.87
C ARG A 4 -21.94 3.95 68.46
N ASP A 5 -22.71 3.00 68.99
CA ASP A 5 -22.74 1.59 68.54
C ASP A 5 -23.18 1.56 67.07
N MET A 6 -22.21 1.55 66.14
CA MET A 6 -22.47 1.32 64.72
C MET A 6 -22.72 -0.16 64.52
N ARG A 7 -23.96 -0.60 64.76
CA ARG A 7 -24.39 -1.94 64.35
C ARG A 7 -24.32 -2.02 62.83
N GLU A 8 -23.29 -2.68 62.32
CA GLU A 8 -23.24 -3.16 60.95
C GLU A 8 -24.49 -4.03 60.74
N ARG A 9 -25.44 -3.55 59.93
CA ARG A 9 -26.60 -4.36 59.57
C ARG A 9 -26.08 -5.51 58.71
N PRO A 10 -26.18 -6.78 59.15
CA PRO A 10 -25.72 -7.89 58.33
C PRO A 10 -26.51 -7.85 57.02
N VAL A 11 -25.78 -7.81 55.90
CA VAL A 11 -26.42 -7.86 54.58
C VAL A 11 -27.23 -9.14 54.52
N ASP A 12 -28.52 -9.02 54.25
CA ASP A 12 -29.43 -10.15 54.18
C ASP A 12 -28.95 -11.12 53.07
N ILE A 13 -28.73 -12.38 53.42
CA ILE A 13 -28.32 -13.43 52.47
C ILE A 13 -29.31 -13.55 51.30
N TYR A 14 -30.59 -13.24 51.52
CA TYR A 14 -31.59 -13.17 50.47
C TYR A 14 -31.35 -11.99 49.53
N ALA A 15 -30.99 -10.81 50.06
CA ALA A 15 -30.63 -9.65 49.26
C ALA A 15 -29.36 -9.89 48.41
N LEU A 16 -28.35 -10.54 48.99
CA LEU A 16 -27.13 -10.90 48.25
C LEU A 16 -27.42 -11.90 47.12
N ARG A 17 -28.27 -12.90 47.37
CA ARG A 17 -28.70 -13.87 46.34
C ARG A 17 -29.47 -13.19 45.20
N VAL A 18 -30.34 -12.24 45.51
CA VAL A 18 -31.08 -11.47 44.51
C VAL A 18 -30.13 -10.61 43.66
N LEU A 19 -29.19 -9.90 44.30
CA LEU A 19 -28.18 -9.09 43.59
C LEU A 19 -27.28 -9.96 42.70
N LEU A 20 -26.85 -11.13 43.19
CA LEU A 20 -26.06 -12.07 42.42
C LEU A 20 -26.84 -12.62 41.22
N ALA A 21 -28.12 -12.95 41.40
CA ALA A 21 -28.98 -13.39 40.31
C ALA A 21 -29.10 -12.30 39.22
N PHE A 22 -29.34 -11.05 39.60
CA PHE A 22 -29.38 -9.94 38.64
C PHE A 22 -28.05 -9.75 37.91
N ALA A 23 -26.92 -9.85 38.61
CA ALA A 23 -25.59 -9.74 38.00
C ALA A 23 -25.33 -10.87 36.99
N ILE A 24 -25.65 -12.12 37.33
CA ILE A 24 -25.49 -13.28 36.44
C ILE A 24 -26.41 -13.15 35.24
N THR A 25 -27.68 -12.75 35.43
CA THR A 25 -28.61 -12.53 34.32
C THR A 25 -28.14 -11.41 33.40
N GLY A 26 -27.66 -10.29 33.96
CA GLY A 26 -27.08 -9.19 33.18
C GLY A 26 -25.87 -9.65 32.36
N LEU A 27 -24.95 -10.39 32.97
CA LEU A 27 -23.76 -10.92 32.30
C LEU A 27 -24.14 -11.92 31.20
N ALA A 28 -25.12 -12.79 31.44
CA ALA A 28 -25.62 -13.73 30.45
C ALA A 28 -26.28 -13.02 29.25
N LEU A 29 -27.07 -11.97 29.50
CA LEU A 29 -27.68 -11.16 28.43
C LEU A 29 -26.62 -10.45 27.58
N VAL A 30 -25.58 -9.89 28.20
CA VAL A 30 -24.45 -9.30 27.48
C VAL A 30 -23.70 -10.35 26.68
N GLY A 31 -23.40 -11.52 27.27
CA GLY A 31 -22.73 -12.63 26.59
C GLY A 31 -23.52 -13.15 25.37
N VAL A 32 -24.84 -13.30 25.50
CA VAL A 32 -25.72 -13.67 24.39
C VAL A 32 -25.75 -12.57 23.31
N GLY A 33 -25.77 -11.31 23.71
CA GLY A 33 -25.69 -10.18 22.79
C GLY A 33 -24.40 -10.19 21.97
N MET A 34 -23.24 -10.36 22.63
CA MET A 34 -21.93 -10.46 21.98
C MET A 34 -21.85 -11.67 21.04
N ALA A 35 -22.27 -12.85 21.50
CA ALA A 35 -22.29 -14.05 20.67
C ALA A 35 -23.17 -13.89 19.43
N ARG A 36 -24.32 -13.18 19.53
CA ARG A 36 -25.16 -12.88 18.37
C ARG A 36 -24.49 -11.90 17.40
N THR A 37 -23.77 -10.90 17.88
CA THR A 37 -23.04 -9.98 17.01
C THR A 37 -21.87 -10.65 16.29
N GLU A 38 -21.19 -11.59 16.93
CA GLU A 38 -20.11 -12.38 16.32
C GLU A 38 -20.64 -13.46 15.36
N ALA A 39 -21.82 -14.02 15.65
CA ALA A 39 -22.46 -15.03 14.81
C ALA A 39 -23.12 -14.44 13.55
N LEU A 40 -23.31 -13.12 13.47
CA LEU A 40 -23.71 -12.49 12.21
C LEU A 40 -22.53 -12.59 11.23
N PRO A 41 -22.69 -13.27 10.08
CA PRO A 41 -21.65 -13.26 9.07
C PRO A 41 -21.38 -11.80 8.69
N LYS A 42 -20.12 -11.36 8.82
CA LYS A 42 -19.71 -10.04 8.31
C LYS A 42 -20.19 -9.97 6.86
N PRO A 43 -20.95 -8.93 6.46
CA PRO A 43 -21.44 -8.83 5.10
C PRO A 43 -20.24 -8.99 4.17
N TYR A 44 -20.25 -10.05 3.37
CA TYR A 44 -19.21 -10.33 2.40
C TYR A 44 -19.30 -9.23 1.34
N ARG A 45 -18.53 -8.16 1.53
CA ARG A 45 -18.38 -7.11 0.53
C ARG A 45 -17.47 -7.69 -0.54
N ILE A 46 -18.06 -8.08 -1.67
CA ILE A 46 -17.29 -8.41 -2.88
C ILE A 46 -16.51 -7.13 -3.21
N PRO A 47 -15.17 -7.13 -3.13
CA PRO A 47 -14.41 -5.96 -3.55
C PRO A 47 -14.71 -5.70 -5.03
N PRO A 48 -14.77 -4.42 -5.45
CA PRO A 48 -14.89 -4.12 -6.87
C PRO A 48 -13.75 -4.83 -7.63
N PRO A 49 -13.97 -5.18 -8.91
CA PRO A 49 -12.90 -5.77 -9.71
C PRO A 49 -11.71 -4.79 -9.74
N PRO A 50 -10.47 -5.32 -9.73
CA PRO A 50 -9.29 -4.50 -9.83
C PRO A 50 -9.31 -3.70 -11.13
N LYS A 51 -8.80 -2.46 -11.09
CA LYS A 51 -8.73 -1.57 -12.25
C LYS A 51 -7.44 -1.72 -13.06
N PHE A 52 -6.85 -2.92 -13.07
CA PHE A 52 -5.66 -3.25 -13.83
C PHE A 52 -5.79 -4.55 -14.59
N GLU A 53 -4.92 -4.69 -15.58
CA GLU A 53 -4.64 -5.96 -16.24
C GLU A 53 -3.19 -6.37 -15.95
N LEU A 54 -2.99 -7.65 -15.69
CA LEU A 54 -1.67 -8.25 -15.51
C LEU A 54 -1.67 -9.60 -16.22
N SER A 55 -0.80 -9.76 -17.21
CA SER A 55 -0.75 -10.94 -18.08
C SER A 55 0.68 -11.24 -18.53
N LEU A 56 0.85 -12.30 -19.31
CA LEU A 56 2.06 -12.54 -20.08
C LEU A 56 1.97 -11.82 -21.43
N SER A 57 3.10 -11.40 -21.96
CA SER A 57 3.22 -10.99 -23.36
C SER A 57 2.87 -12.14 -24.30
N ALA A 58 2.56 -11.83 -25.56
CA ALA A 58 2.16 -12.83 -26.56
C ALA A 58 3.23 -13.91 -26.81
N ASP A 59 4.50 -13.58 -26.59
CA ASP A 59 5.66 -14.48 -26.70
C ASP A 59 6.08 -15.08 -25.34
N GLU A 60 5.34 -14.79 -24.27
CA GLU A 60 5.58 -15.22 -22.90
C GLU A 60 6.99 -14.88 -22.37
N GLN A 61 7.60 -13.79 -22.87
CA GLN A 61 8.92 -13.31 -22.43
C GLN A 61 8.85 -12.16 -21.41
N ALA A 62 7.68 -11.58 -21.20
CA ALA A 62 7.48 -10.49 -20.26
C ALA A 62 6.15 -10.59 -19.51
N PHE A 63 6.12 -10.02 -18.31
CA PHE A 63 4.89 -9.64 -17.64
C PHE A 63 4.40 -8.31 -18.21
N VAL A 64 3.12 -8.19 -18.53
CA VAL A 64 2.53 -6.95 -19.05
C VAL A 64 1.55 -6.43 -18.02
N PHE A 65 1.81 -5.24 -17.51
CA PHE A 65 0.94 -4.54 -16.57
C PHE A 65 0.39 -3.27 -17.20
N SER A 66 -0.94 -3.14 -17.17
CA SER A 66 -1.62 -1.93 -17.61
C SER A 66 -2.74 -1.52 -16.65
N GLY A 67 -3.10 -0.24 -16.68
CA GLY A 67 -4.21 0.29 -15.87
C GLY A 67 -3.75 0.89 -14.54
N GLN A 68 -4.64 0.90 -13.55
CA GLN A 68 -4.38 1.57 -12.27
C GLN A 68 -3.50 0.70 -11.35
N VAL A 69 -2.54 1.29 -10.64
CA VAL A 69 -1.90 0.60 -9.51
C VAL A 69 -2.96 0.42 -8.40
N ASP A 70 -3.65 -0.72 -8.40
CA ASP A 70 -4.82 -0.98 -7.56
C ASP A 70 -4.56 -2.10 -6.54
N PHE A 71 -5.46 -2.23 -5.57
CA PHE A 71 -5.40 -3.28 -4.56
C PHE A 71 -5.31 -4.67 -5.18
N GLY A 72 -4.38 -5.48 -4.66
CA GLY A 72 -4.17 -6.86 -5.11
C GLY A 72 -3.17 -7.01 -6.25
N LEU A 73 -2.65 -5.92 -6.82
CA LEU A 73 -1.62 -5.97 -7.86
C LEU A 73 -0.37 -6.72 -7.39
N THR A 74 0.08 -6.45 -6.16
CA THR A 74 1.26 -7.12 -5.59
C THR A 74 1.07 -8.64 -5.53
N GLU A 75 -0.09 -9.10 -5.06
CA GLU A 75 -0.38 -10.52 -4.91
C GLU A 75 -0.55 -11.21 -6.28
N ALA A 76 -1.21 -10.53 -7.22
CA ALA A 76 -1.34 -11.00 -8.60
C ALA A 76 0.04 -11.21 -9.24
N LEU A 77 0.97 -10.25 -9.07
CA LEU A 77 2.33 -10.37 -9.58
C LEU A 77 3.10 -11.50 -8.90
N ARG A 78 2.98 -11.69 -7.59
CA ARG A 78 3.60 -12.84 -6.90
C ARG A 78 3.12 -14.16 -7.48
N GLY A 79 1.82 -14.31 -7.71
CA GLY A 79 1.24 -15.51 -8.31
C GLY A 79 1.80 -15.76 -9.72
N LEU A 80 1.85 -14.72 -10.55
CA LEU A 80 2.32 -14.84 -11.93
C LEU A 80 3.83 -15.14 -12.00
N VAL A 81 4.63 -14.49 -11.15
CA VAL A 81 6.08 -14.75 -11.06
C VAL A 81 6.36 -16.17 -10.53
N ALA A 82 5.57 -16.65 -9.57
CA ALA A 82 5.70 -18.02 -9.07
C ALA A 82 5.38 -19.07 -10.15
N ALA A 83 4.41 -18.78 -11.01
CA ALA A 83 4.05 -19.65 -12.14
C ALA A 83 5.06 -19.59 -13.30
N HIS A 84 5.74 -18.45 -13.49
CA HIS A 84 6.66 -18.20 -14.61
C HIS A 84 8.01 -17.63 -14.12
N PRO A 85 8.79 -18.36 -13.30
CA PRO A 85 10.00 -17.83 -12.65
C PRO A 85 11.14 -17.48 -13.61
N GLN A 86 11.08 -18.00 -14.85
CA GLN A 86 12.04 -17.73 -15.92
C GLN A 86 11.90 -16.32 -16.54
N ILE A 87 10.73 -15.69 -16.42
CA ILE A 87 10.47 -14.37 -16.99
C ILE A 87 11.10 -13.29 -16.09
N LYS A 88 11.92 -12.41 -16.69
CA LYS A 88 12.69 -11.36 -16.00
C LYS A 88 12.44 -9.95 -16.53
N HIS A 89 11.36 -9.77 -17.28
CA HIS A 89 11.00 -8.49 -17.88
C HIS A 89 9.54 -8.14 -17.55
N MET A 90 9.30 -6.88 -17.22
CA MET A 90 7.95 -6.35 -16.97
C MET A 90 7.74 -5.08 -17.78
N ILE A 91 6.70 -5.07 -18.61
CA ILE A 91 6.25 -3.91 -19.40
C ILE A 91 5.17 -3.18 -18.60
N LEU A 92 5.27 -1.85 -18.53
CA LEU A 92 4.45 -0.98 -17.69
C LEU A 92 3.72 0.07 -18.51
N ASP A 93 2.40 0.16 -18.34
CA ASP A 93 1.56 1.24 -18.87
C ASP A 93 0.52 1.70 -17.84
N SER A 94 0.81 2.76 -17.08
CA SER A 94 -0.03 3.18 -15.97
C SER A 94 0.14 4.65 -15.58
N ALA A 95 -0.99 5.31 -15.33
CA ALA A 95 -1.02 6.65 -14.73
C ALA A 95 -0.72 6.66 -13.21
N GLY A 96 -0.53 5.50 -12.58
CA GLY A 96 -0.26 5.34 -11.15
C GLY A 96 -1.47 4.85 -10.35
N GLY A 97 -1.48 5.13 -9.04
CA GLY A 97 -2.49 4.62 -8.10
C GLY A 97 -1.95 4.49 -6.67
N TYR A 98 -2.27 3.40 -5.99
CA TYR A 98 -1.89 3.18 -4.59
C TYR A 98 -0.39 2.93 -4.44
N ILE A 99 0.29 3.87 -3.79
CA ILE A 99 1.74 3.80 -3.58
C ILE A 99 2.18 2.59 -2.74
N ALA A 100 1.32 2.10 -1.84
CA ALA A 100 1.57 0.91 -1.05
C ALA A 100 1.66 -0.36 -1.93
N GLU A 101 0.82 -0.47 -2.96
CA GLU A 101 0.87 -1.57 -3.94
C GLU A 101 2.11 -1.43 -4.82
N ALA A 102 2.48 -0.22 -5.24
CA ALA A 102 3.74 -0.01 -5.96
C ALA A 102 4.97 -0.48 -5.16
N ARG A 103 5.05 -0.20 -3.85
CA ARG A 103 6.12 -0.72 -2.99
C ARG A 103 6.12 -2.25 -2.91
N GLY A 104 4.93 -2.85 -2.83
CA GLY A 104 4.77 -4.30 -2.86
C GLY A 104 5.32 -4.90 -4.15
N VAL A 105 4.96 -4.31 -5.30
CA VAL A 105 5.51 -4.67 -6.61
C VAL A 105 7.03 -4.52 -6.65
N VAL A 106 7.59 -3.39 -6.19
CA VAL A 106 9.06 -3.19 -6.11
C VAL A 106 9.74 -4.30 -5.31
N THR A 107 9.12 -4.76 -4.22
CA THR A 107 9.64 -5.88 -3.42
C THR A 107 9.73 -7.17 -4.25
N VAL A 108 8.70 -7.46 -5.05
CA VAL A 108 8.67 -8.62 -5.95
C VAL A 108 9.72 -8.48 -7.06
N LEU A 109 9.81 -7.31 -7.70
CA LEU A 109 10.79 -7.06 -8.77
C LEU A 109 12.22 -7.32 -8.28
N ARG A 110 12.56 -6.80 -7.10
CA ARG A 110 13.90 -6.98 -6.50
C ARG A 110 14.18 -8.41 -6.09
N ALA A 111 13.21 -9.11 -5.51
CA ALA A 111 13.37 -10.50 -5.07
C ALA A 111 13.59 -11.47 -6.24
N HIS A 112 13.08 -11.13 -7.44
CA HIS A 112 13.12 -11.99 -8.62
C HIS A 112 13.98 -11.44 -9.76
N GLU A 113 14.72 -10.37 -9.51
CA GLU A 113 15.63 -9.71 -10.45
C GLU A 113 14.97 -9.23 -11.76
N ILE A 114 13.72 -8.77 -11.67
CA ILE A 114 12.92 -8.37 -12.82
C ILE A 114 13.29 -6.95 -13.25
N SER A 115 13.58 -6.79 -14.54
CA SER A 115 13.77 -5.49 -15.21
C SER A 115 12.42 -4.89 -15.65
N THR A 116 12.39 -3.57 -15.80
CA THR A 116 11.18 -2.82 -16.16
C THR A 116 11.34 -2.07 -17.47
N HIS A 117 10.27 -2.04 -18.26
CA HIS A 117 10.19 -1.34 -19.53
C HIS A 117 8.90 -0.50 -19.59
N VAL A 118 8.97 0.65 -20.27
CA VAL A 118 7.79 1.51 -20.53
C VAL A 118 7.69 1.77 -22.01
N ASP A 119 6.60 1.28 -22.63
CA ASP A 119 6.27 1.56 -24.02
C ASP A 119 5.65 2.96 -24.16
N GLY A 120 4.60 3.24 -23.39
CA GLY A 120 3.79 4.45 -23.53
C GLY A 120 3.93 5.43 -22.37
N HIS A 121 3.36 5.08 -21.22
CA HIS A 121 3.26 6.03 -20.11
C HIS A 121 3.35 5.33 -18.76
N CYS A 122 4.20 5.86 -17.88
CA CYS A 122 4.31 5.36 -16.52
C CYS A 122 4.49 6.53 -15.55
N ALA A 123 3.46 6.84 -14.77
CA ALA A 123 3.43 8.02 -13.92
C ALA A 123 3.10 7.71 -12.46
N SER A 124 3.46 8.65 -11.57
CA SER A 124 3.15 8.59 -10.15
C SER A 124 3.65 7.27 -9.53
N ALA A 125 2.79 6.49 -8.88
CA ALA A 125 3.13 5.19 -8.31
C ALA A 125 3.75 4.21 -9.34
N CYS A 126 3.41 4.29 -10.63
CA CYS A 126 4.06 3.48 -11.65
C CYS A 126 5.55 3.83 -11.79
N ALA A 127 5.92 5.11 -11.70
CA ALA A 127 7.32 5.52 -11.79
C ALA A 127 8.17 4.93 -10.65
N LEU A 128 7.58 4.69 -9.48
CA LEU A 128 8.23 3.97 -8.38
C LEU A 128 8.44 2.48 -8.71
N ILE A 129 7.44 1.83 -9.33
CA ILE A 129 7.54 0.45 -9.84
C ILE A 129 8.68 0.37 -10.86
N PHE A 130 8.67 1.27 -11.84
CA PHE A 130 9.71 1.36 -12.86
C PHE A 130 11.10 1.49 -12.24
N ALA A 131 11.28 2.41 -11.28
CA ALA A 131 12.55 2.59 -10.58
C ALA A 131 13.05 1.30 -9.89
N GLY A 132 12.15 0.48 -9.36
CA GLY A 132 12.48 -0.78 -8.68
C GLY A 132 13.02 -1.90 -9.57
N GLY A 133 12.95 -1.77 -10.90
CA GLY A 133 13.49 -2.77 -11.83
C GLY A 133 15.02 -2.86 -11.80
N THR A 134 15.57 -4.07 -11.97
CA THR A 134 17.03 -4.32 -11.99
C THR A 134 17.74 -3.59 -13.13
N ALA A 135 17.09 -3.53 -14.28
CA ALA A 135 17.42 -2.65 -15.38
C ALA A 135 16.15 -1.97 -15.89
N ARG A 136 16.31 -0.80 -16.50
CA ARG A 136 15.22 0.13 -16.79
C ARG A 136 15.38 0.70 -18.20
N SER A 137 14.43 0.44 -19.08
CA SER A 137 14.41 0.96 -20.46
C SER A 137 13.09 1.65 -20.78
N ILE A 138 13.11 2.50 -21.80
CA ILE A 138 11.95 3.27 -22.23
C ILE A 138 11.90 3.31 -23.76
N ALA A 139 10.73 3.09 -24.35
CA ALA A 139 10.53 3.23 -25.78
C ALA A 139 10.65 4.70 -26.22
N PRO A 140 10.89 5.01 -27.51
CA PRO A 140 11.11 6.39 -27.99
C PRO A 140 10.00 7.39 -27.63
N GLU A 141 8.75 6.94 -27.61
CA GLU A 141 7.56 7.71 -27.23
C GLU A 141 7.19 7.59 -25.75
N GLY A 142 7.89 6.71 -25.02
CA GLY A 142 7.63 6.42 -23.62
C GLY A 142 7.89 7.63 -22.72
N ARG A 143 7.07 7.81 -21.69
CA ARG A 143 7.21 8.94 -20.74
C ARG A 143 7.08 8.50 -19.28
N ILE A 144 7.99 9.01 -18.44
CA ILE A 144 7.94 8.86 -16.99
C ILE A 144 7.40 10.14 -16.35
N GLY A 145 6.32 10.03 -15.60
CA GLY A 145 5.69 11.14 -14.88
C GLY A 145 5.96 11.10 -13.38
N LEU A 146 6.47 12.19 -12.82
CA LEU A 146 6.87 12.30 -11.42
C LEU A 146 6.18 13.50 -10.74
N HIS A 147 5.79 13.35 -9.48
CA HIS A 147 5.25 14.43 -8.66
C HIS A 147 5.44 14.11 -7.16
N GLY A 148 5.32 15.13 -6.31
CA GLY A 148 5.40 14.95 -4.85
C GLY A 148 4.06 14.56 -4.22
N TYR A 149 4.10 14.27 -2.93
CA TYR A 149 2.90 13.97 -2.14
C TYR A 149 2.05 15.22 -1.89
N ALA A 150 0.75 15.03 -1.62
CA ALA A 150 -0.12 16.09 -1.13
C ALA A 150 0.21 16.29 0.33
N LEU A 151 1.28 17.04 0.58
CA LEU A 151 1.62 17.47 1.92
C LEU A 151 0.71 18.66 2.29
N LEU A 152 -0.61 18.44 2.29
CA LEU A 152 -1.51 19.35 2.97
C LEU A 152 -1.22 19.17 4.46
N ARG A 153 -0.49 20.14 5.04
CA ARG A 153 0.05 20.13 6.41
C ARG A 153 -0.95 19.81 7.53
N GLU A 154 -2.25 19.78 7.22
CA GLU A 154 -3.33 19.58 8.20
C GLU A 154 -4.10 18.26 8.01
N GLN A 155 -3.80 17.45 6.97
CA GLN A 155 -4.47 16.18 6.73
C GLN A 155 -3.58 15.00 7.08
N HIS A 156 -3.34 14.81 8.37
CA HIS A 156 -2.91 13.51 8.88
C HIS A 156 -4.08 12.53 8.65
N PHE A 157 -3.94 11.60 7.69
CA PHE A 157 -4.88 10.50 7.51
C PHE A 157 -4.67 9.49 8.65
N GLY A 158 -5.12 9.85 9.86
CA GLY A 158 -4.89 9.05 11.07
C GLY A 158 -3.41 9.03 11.48
N MET A 159 -2.85 7.82 11.62
CA MET A 159 -1.47 7.58 12.09
C MET A 159 -0.40 7.61 10.98
N ILE A 160 -0.78 7.96 9.74
CA ILE A 160 0.16 7.98 8.60
C ILE A 160 0.75 9.38 8.47
N ASP A 161 2.07 9.48 8.57
CA ASP A 161 2.84 10.70 8.30
C ASP A 161 3.26 10.72 6.81
N PRO A 162 2.69 11.61 5.99
CA PRO A 162 2.98 11.68 4.56
C PRO A 162 4.47 11.95 4.24
N GLU A 163 5.18 12.68 5.11
CA GLU A 163 6.60 12.97 4.91
C GLU A 163 7.43 11.70 5.10
N VAL A 164 7.15 10.92 6.16
CA VAL A 164 7.82 9.63 6.41
C VAL A 164 7.57 8.65 5.25
N GLU A 165 6.35 8.62 4.74
CA GLU A 165 6.00 7.76 3.61
C GLU A 165 6.70 8.20 2.31
N MET A 166 6.79 9.51 2.06
CA MET A 166 7.55 10.04 0.92
C MET A 166 9.05 9.71 1.05
N GLN A 167 9.65 9.85 2.24
CA GLN A 167 11.05 9.48 2.46
C GLN A 167 11.31 7.99 2.23
N ARG A 168 10.34 7.12 2.57
CA ARG A 168 10.41 5.69 2.26
C ARG A 168 10.45 5.43 0.75
N ASP A 169 9.69 6.19 -0.03
CA ASP A 169 9.71 6.06 -1.50
C ASP A 169 11.00 6.59 -2.10
N LEU A 170 11.48 7.76 -1.66
CA LEU A 170 12.75 8.33 -2.09
C LEU A 170 13.92 7.37 -1.81
N ALA A 171 13.87 6.61 -0.73
CA ALA A 171 14.87 5.58 -0.44
C ALA A 171 14.91 4.45 -1.49
N ILE A 172 13.79 4.13 -2.16
CA ILE A 172 13.76 3.17 -3.27
C ILE A 172 14.55 3.73 -4.46
N TYR A 173 14.33 4.99 -4.82
CA TYR A 173 15.10 5.63 -5.91
C TYR A 173 16.60 5.64 -5.60
N ARG A 174 16.98 6.03 -4.37
CA ARG A 174 18.39 6.02 -3.92
C ARG A 174 19.00 4.63 -3.94
N ALA A 175 18.26 3.60 -3.51
CA ALA A 175 18.74 2.22 -3.53
C ALA A 175 19.06 1.70 -4.95
N GLN A 176 18.48 2.36 -5.97
CA GLN A 176 18.68 2.04 -7.38
C GLN A 176 19.77 2.90 -8.04
N SER A 177 20.56 3.60 -7.22
CA SER A 177 21.65 4.50 -7.63
C SER A 177 21.21 5.62 -8.56
N ILE A 178 19.95 6.08 -8.42
CA ILE A 178 19.47 7.27 -9.12
C ILE A 178 20.14 8.48 -8.49
N ASP A 179 20.58 9.41 -9.34
CA ASP A 179 21.34 10.60 -8.95
C ASP A 179 20.64 11.38 -7.83
N GLU A 180 21.39 11.78 -6.81
CA GLU A 180 20.83 12.43 -5.62
C GLU A 180 20.19 13.78 -5.95
N GLN A 181 20.67 14.54 -6.94
CA GLN A 181 20.02 15.80 -7.33
C GLN A 181 18.65 15.54 -7.96
N PHE A 182 18.51 14.45 -8.74
CA PHE A 182 17.22 14.03 -9.28
C PHE A 182 16.24 13.64 -8.16
N VAL A 183 16.71 12.88 -7.17
CA VAL A 183 15.90 12.48 -5.99
C VAL A 183 15.52 13.70 -5.15
N LEU A 184 16.45 14.63 -4.90
CA LEU A 184 16.17 15.87 -4.16
C LEU A 184 15.16 16.74 -4.90
N ARG A 185 15.25 16.84 -6.23
CA ARG A 185 14.24 17.52 -7.03
C ARG A 185 12.87 16.86 -6.86
N LEU A 186 12.78 15.53 -7.00
CA LEU A 186 11.56 14.76 -6.78
C LEU A 186 10.92 15.06 -5.41
N ALA A 187 11.73 15.11 -4.35
CA ALA A 187 11.28 15.42 -2.99
C ALA A 187 10.62 16.80 -2.84
N THR A 188 10.91 17.74 -3.75
CA THR A 188 10.41 19.12 -3.71
C THR A 188 9.29 19.41 -4.69
N LEU A 189 8.92 18.44 -5.54
CA LEU A 189 7.87 18.63 -6.53
C LEU A 189 6.52 18.85 -5.86
N PRO A 190 5.67 19.74 -6.40
CA PRO A 190 4.28 19.78 -5.99
C PRO A 190 3.55 18.50 -6.46
N GLN A 191 2.33 18.28 -5.95
CA GLN A 191 1.43 17.26 -6.50
C GLN A 191 1.06 17.52 -7.96
N VAL A 192 0.82 18.79 -8.26
CA VAL A 192 0.40 19.27 -9.57
C VAL A 192 1.15 20.58 -9.86
N PRO A 193 1.64 20.78 -11.10
CA PRO A 193 1.60 19.84 -12.22
C PRO A 193 2.59 18.68 -12.05
N MET A 194 2.40 17.64 -12.86
CA MET A 194 3.35 16.53 -12.97
C MET A 194 4.60 16.97 -13.76
N TRP A 195 5.77 16.55 -13.31
CA TRP A 195 7.03 16.72 -14.02
C TRP A 195 7.31 15.52 -14.92
N TYR A 196 7.64 15.80 -16.18
CA TYR A 196 8.05 14.82 -17.17
C TYR A 196 9.48 15.16 -17.63
N PRO A 197 10.52 14.54 -17.03
CA PRO A 197 11.89 14.67 -17.51
C PRO A 197 12.02 14.12 -18.93
N ASP A 198 12.89 14.70 -19.75
CA ASP A 198 13.21 14.12 -21.05
C ASP A 198 14.08 12.86 -20.91
N HIS A 199 14.22 12.09 -22.00
CA HIS A 199 14.99 10.85 -21.97
C HIS A 199 16.47 11.05 -21.66
N ALA A 200 17.06 12.19 -22.02
CA ALA A 200 18.45 12.49 -21.70
C ALA A 200 18.63 12.75 -20.21
N GLU A 201 17.70 13.48 -19.59
CA GLU A 201 17.63 13.72 -18.15
C GLU A 201 17.41 12.41 -17.38
N LEU A 202 16.49 11.55 -17.84
CA LEU A 202 16.27 10.23 -17.24
C LEU A 202 17.52 9.34 -17.27
N ARG A 203 18.25 9.32 -18.39
CA ARG A 203 19.49 8.55 -18.52
C ARG A 203 20.62 9.14 -17.67
N ALA A 204 20.79 10.47 -17.71
CA ALA A 204 21.82 11.16 -16.93
C ALA A 204 21.64 10.94 -15.42
N ALA A 205 20.39 10.85 -14.96
CA ALA A 205 20.05 10.58 -13.57
C ALA A 205 20.13 9.08 -13.19
N GLY A 206 20.38 8.17 -14.12
CA GLY A 206 20.34 6.71 -13.87
C GLY A 206 18.93 6.16 -13.66
N MET A 207 17.88 6.93 -13.94
CA MET A 207 16.49 6.48 -13.92
C MET A 207 16.22 5.50 -15.07
N VAL A 208 16.81 5.74 -16.24
CA VAL A 208 16.88 4.81 -17.37
C VAL A 208 18.33 4.31 -17.48
N THR A 209 18.51 2.98 -17.53
CA THR A 209 19.85 2.34 -17.51
C THR A 209 20.20 1.61 -18.80
N ILE A 210 19.22 1.37 -19.67
CA ILE A 210 19.39 0.72 -20.97
C ILE A 210 18.82 1.66 -22.05
N PRO A 211 19.47 1.75 -23.23
CA PRO A 211 18.96 2.51 -24.37
C PRO A 211 17.54 2.16 -24.78
#